data_AF-A0AAD0QV21-F1
#
_entry.id   AF-A0AAD0QV21-F1
#
_cell.length_a   1.000
_cell.length_b   1.000
_cell.length_c   1.000
_cell.angle_alpha   90.00
_cell.angle_beta   90.00
_cell.angle_gamma   90.00
#
_symmetry.space_group_name_H-M   'P 1'
#
loop_
_entity.id
_entity.type
_entity.pdbx_description
1 polymer ?
#
loop_
_entity_poly.entity_id
_entity_poly.type
_entity_poly.pdbx_seq_one_letter_code
_entity_poly.pdbx_strand_id
1 'polypeptide(L)'
;MVWIFHECALTEGWMAAGVGDKERSQGSGVAANSHQAIRGCADLASLWRRISGQFPHAELEQVVGVALKALGADLEVQGVCVDRVRFGWVIKEMAQLRALLGVREQVDLLLRGLRGEAVVGAAEVTEMMGQFIALCGMRGAEVDDVQRLERFLGVRSAVGKAQFYQAITQSIRRAPLVLFRNDEQRLILLAACQSALDRAIGAEQENRVVNEAHYVG
;
A
#
# COMPACT_ATOMS: atom_id res chain seq x y z
N MET A 1 2.48 31.00 3.81
CA MET A 1 1.96 31.19 5.17
C MET A 1 0.97 32.35 5.16
N VAL A 2 -0.31 32.07 4.90
CA VAL A 2 -1.44 32.94 5.26
C VAL A 2 -2.66 32.03 5.44
N TRP A 3 -3.18 32.01 6.67
CA TRP A 3 -4.51 31.47 6.98
C TRP A 3 -5.52 32.60 6.76
N ILE A 4 -6.62 32.34 6.04
CA ILE A 4 -7.81 33.20 6.10
C ILE A 4 -9.00 32.28 6.34
N PHE A 5 -9.56 32.41 7.53
CA PHE A 5 -10.81 31.84 8.00
C PHE A 5 -11.86 32.96 7.91
N HIS A 6 -12.96 32.72 7.18
CA HIS A 6 -14.25 33.41 7.22
C HIS A 6 -15.16 32.52 6.33
N GLU A 7 -16.39 32.13 6.64
CA GLU A 7 -17.39 32.64 7.57
C GLU A 7 -18.52 31.59 7.66
N CYS A 8 -19.23 31.56 8.79
CA CYS A 8 -20.43 30.77 9.01
C CYS A 8 -21.55 31.10 8.01
N ALA A 9 -22.20 30.08 7.45
CA ALA A 9 -23.57 30.18 6.95
C ALA A 9 -24.35 28.90 7.28
N LEU A 10 -25.13 28.99 8.36
CA LEU A 10 -26.29 28.13 8.60
C LEU A 10 -27.43 28.65 7.70
N THR A 11 -27.99 27.79 6.86
CA THR A 11 -29.41 27.81 6.47
C THR A 11 -29.81 26.43 5.97
N GLU A 12 -30.94 25.97 6.49
CA GLU A 12 -31.50 24.63 6.39
C GLU A 12 -32.12 24.35 5.00
N GLY A 13 -32.21 23.07 4.64
CA GLY A 13 -32.99 22.63 3.47
C GLY A 13 -32.88 21.11 3.27
N TRP A 14 -33.76 20.38 3.93
CA TRP A 14 -33.82 18.92 3.97
C TRP A 14 -34.18 18.33 2.59
N MET A 15 -33.50 17.26 2.17
CA MET A 15 -34.10 16.03 1.62
C MET A 15 -33.04 14.97 1.28
N ALA A 16 -32.79 14.09 2.24
CA ALA A 16 -32.48 12.67 2.00
C ALA A 16 -32.80 11.90 3.30
N ALA A 17 -34.10 11.86 3.63
CA ALA A 17 -34.63 10.87 4.54
C ALA A 17 -34.48 9.49 3.88
N GLY A 18 -33.80 8.55 4.55
CA GLY A 18 -33.75 7.15 4.10
C GLY A 18 -32.51 6.35 4.49
N VAL A 19 -31.41 6.98 4.93
CA VAL A 19 -30.22 6.24 5.41
C VAL A 19 -30.31 6.09 6.94
N GLY A 20 -31.35 5.39 7.38
CA GLY A 20 -31.77 5.29 8.79
C GLY A 20 -30.96 4.26 9.58
N ASP A 21 -30.28 4.75 10.62
CA ASP A 21 -29.74 4.05 11.81
C ASP A 21 -28.78 2.86 11.66
N LYS A 22 -28.84 2.04 10.60
CA LYS A 22 -27.92 0.91 10.42
C LYS A 22 -26.50 1.35 10.06
N GLU A 23 -26.34 2.36 9.20
CA GLU A 23 -25.02 2.92 8.86
C GLU A 23 -24.45 3.82 9.97
N ARG A 24 -25.29 4.46 10.80
CA ARG A 24 -24.82 5.22 11.96
C ARG A 24 -24.33 4.30 13.08
N SER A 25 -25.02 3.19 13.33
CA SER A 25 -24.62 2.21 14.36
C SER A 25 -23.45 1.34 13.92
N GLN A 26 -23.40 0.88 12.66
CA GLN A 26 -22.24 0.18 12.09
C GLN A 26 -21.06 1.13 11.86
N GLY A 27 -21.30 2.36 11.40
CA GLY A 27 -20.27 3.39 11.22
C GLY A 27 -19.69 3.90 12.54
N SER A 28 -20.47 3.96 13.61
CA SER A 28 -19.99 4.30 14.97
C SER A 28 -19.11 3.21 15.58
N GLY A 29 -19.50 1.94 15.45
CA GLY A 29 -18.68 0.80 15.88
C GLY A 29 -17.41 0.64 15.04
N VAL A 30 -17.50 0.79 13.72
CA VAL A 30 -16.34 0.77 12.82
C VAL A 30 -15.45 1.98 13.07
N ALA A 31 -15.97 3.19 13.29
CA ALA A 31 -15.14 4.38 13.58
C ALA A 31 -14.42 4.28 14.94
N ALA A 32 -15.12 3.85 16.00
CA ALA A 32 -14.52 3.66 17.32
C ALA A 32 -13.47 2.53 17.31
N ASN A 33 -13.77 1.41 16.64
CA ASN A 33 -12.84 0.30 16.48
C ASN A 33 -11.66 0.67 15.56
N SER A 34 -11.89 1.44 14.49
CA SER A 34 -10.83 1.88 13.57
C SER A 34 -9.84 2.79 14.27
N HIS A 35 -10.31 3.74 15.08
CA HIS A 35 -9.42 4.64 15.83
C HIS A 35 -8.55 3.89 16.84
N GLN A 36 -9.12 2.95 17.59
CA GLN A 36 -8.36 2.11 18.51
C GLN A 36 -7.43 1.13 17.77
N ALA A 37 -7.82 0.69 16.57
CA ALA A 37 -6.99 -0.15 15.71
C ALA A 37 -5.74 0.60 15.27
N ILE A 38 -5.86 1.84 14.81
CA ILE A 38 -4.75 2.53 14.14
C ILE A 38 -3.71 3.04 15.15
N ARG A 39 -4.13 3.23 16.40
CA ARG A 39 -3.29 3.74 17.48
C ARG A 39 -2.09 2.87 17.82
N GLY A 40 -0.95 3.54 17.98
CA GLY A 40 0.27 2.95 18.50
C GLY A 40 0.99 2.00 17.53
N CYS A 41 0.61 1.97 16.25
CA CYS A 41 1.37 1.23 15.25
C CYS A 41 2.74 1.90 15.02
N ALA A 42 3.81 1.14 15.28
CA ALA A 42 5.18 1.61 15.16
C ALA A 42 5.53 1.98 13.70
N ASP A 43 5.03 1.19 12.75
CA ASP A 43 5.31 1.28 11.32
C ASP A 43 4.10 0.87 10.45
N LEU A 44 4.26 1.06 9.13
CA LEU A 44 3.26 0.71 8.11
C LEU A 44 2.96 -0.79 8.06
N ALA A 45 3.94 -1.65 8.31
CA ALA A 45 3.75 -3.10 8.33
C ALA A 45 2.83 -3.53 9.48
N SER A 46 3.00 -2.93 10.65
CA SER A 46 2.17 -3.17 11.83
C SER A 46 0.76 -2.59 11.65
N LEU A 47 0.65 -1.42 11.02
CA LEU A 47 -0.64 -0.84 10.65
C LEU A 47 -1.40 -1.73 9.67
N TRP A 48 -0.75 -2.17 8.59
CA TRP A 48 -1.36 -3.04 7.59
C TRP A 48 -1.87 -4.35 8.20
N ARG A 49 -1.02 -5.08 8.93
CA ARG A 49 -1.40 -6.35 9.58
C ARG A 49 -2.62 -6.20 10.49
N ARG A 50 -2.73 -5.07 11.17
CA ARG A 50 -3.85 -4.82 12.07
C ARG A 50 -5.13 -4.50 11.30
N ILE A 51 -5.07 -3.67 10.27
CA ILE A 51 -6.22 -3.36 9.42
C ILE A 51 -6.71 -4.63 8.70
N SER A 52 -5.82 -5.38 8.07
CA SER A 52 -6.18 -6.60 7.34
C SER A 52 -6.73 -7.69 8.26
N GLY A 53 -6.22 -7.82 9.49
CA GLY A 53 -6.72 -8.77 10.48
C GLY A 53 -8.08 -8.39 11.06
N GLN A 54 -8.35 -7.10 11.27
CA GLN A 54 -9.62 -6.64 11.85
C GLN A 54 -10.74 -6.45 10.82
N PHE A 55 -10.37 -6.16 9.57
CA PHE A 55 -11.32 -5.88 8.50
C PHE A 55 -11.02 -6.71 7.24
N PRO A 56 -11.04 -8.05 7.31
CA PRO A 56 -10.57 -8.94 6.23
C PRO A 56 -11.40 -8.87 4.93
N HIS A 57 -12.63 -8.37 5.01
CA HIS A 57 -13.56 -8.27 3.88
C HIS A 57 -13.90 -6.83 3.50
N ALA A 58 -13.37 -5.84 4.22
CA ALA A 58 -13.67 -4.45 3.93
C ALA A 58 -12.72 -3.91 2.85
N GLU A 59 -13.22 -2.98 2.03
CA GLU A 59 -12.37 -2.22 1.13
C GLU A 59 -11.48 -1.27 1.93
N LEU A 60 -10.19 -1.26 1.62
CA LEU A 60 -9.19 -0.49 2.36
C LEU A 60 -9.52 1.01 2.34
N GLU A 61 -9.97 1.51 1.18
CA GLU A 61 -10.40 2.88 0.95
C GLU A 61 -11.53 3.28 1.91
N GLN A 62 -12.48 2.39 2.15
CA GLN A 62 -13.58 2.63 3.07
C GLN A 62 -13.10 2.68 4.51
N VAL A 63 -12.28 1.72 4.94
CA VAL A 63 -11.72 1.66 6.31
C VAL A 63 -10.88 2.90 6.59
N VAL A 64 -9.96 3.24 5.69
CA VAL A 64 -9.12 4.44 5.79
C VAL A 64 -9.96 5.71 5.77
N GLY A 65 -10.97 5.79 4.91
CA GLY A 65 -11.86 6.95 4.82
C GLY A 65 -12.63 7.21 6.12
N VAL A 66 -13.18 6.16 6.73
CA VAL A 66 -13.86 6.26 8.04
C VAL A 66 -12.88 6.67 9.13
N ALA A 67 -11.69 6.07 9.18
CA ALA A 67 -10.67 6.40 10.15
C ALA A 67 -10.19 7.85 10.05
N LEU A 68 -9.92 8.33 8.83
CA LEU A 68 -9.49 9.72 8.60
C LEU A 68 -10.58 10.72 9.00
N LYS A 69 -11.86 10.41 8.75
CA LYS A 69 -12.99 11.24 9.22
C LYS A 69 -13.07 11.29 10.74
N ALA A 70 -12.89 10.15 11.42
CA ALA A 70 -12.89 10.09 12.88
C ALA A 70 -11.72 10.91 13.48
N LEU A 71 -10.51 10.77 12.93
CA LEU A 71 -9.34 11.55 13.35
C LEU A 71 -9.52 13.06 13.09
N GLY A 72 -10.17 13.44 11.99
CA GLY A 72 -10.52 14.83 11.68
C GLY A 72 -11.50 15.44 12.68
N ALA A 73 -12.57 14.71 13.01
CA ALA A 73 -13.55 15.14 14.01
C ALA A 73 -12.91 15.30 15.40
N ASP A 74 -11.98 14.42 15.77
CA ASP A 74 -11.19 14.53 17.01
C ASP A 74 -10.36 15.81 17.08
N LEU A 75 -9.84 16.28 15.94
CA LEU A 75 -9.11 17.56 15.84
C LEU A 75 -10.06 18.77 15.92
N GLU A 76 -11.21 18.70 15.26
CA GLU A 76 -12.20 19.80 15.22
C GLU A 76 -12.86 20.05 16.59
N VAL A 77 -13.24 18.99 17.31
CA VAL A 77 -13.87 19.08 18.64
C VAL A 77 -12.93 19.70 19.67
N GLN A 78 -11.61 19.64 19.47
CA GLN A 78 -10.63 20.12 20.44
C GLN A 78 -10.27 21.60 20.32
N GLY A 79 -10.82 22.32 19.33
CA GLY A 79 -10.83 23.78 19.28
C GLY A 79 -9.46 24.37 19.65
N VAL A 80 -9.30 24.96 20.83
CA VAL A 80 -8.20 25.91 21.14
C VAL A 80 -7.07 25.31 22.01
N CYS A 81 -7.17 24.07 22.49
CA CYS A 81 -6.15 23.46 23.38
C CYS A 81 -5.75 22.05 22.93
N VAL A 82 -5.06 21.95 21.79
CA VAL A 82 -4.46 20.67 21.40
C VAL A 82 -3.09 20.51 22.07
N ASP A 83 -2.95 19.48 22.90
CA ASP A 83 -1.65 18.99 23.34
C ASP A 83 -0.79 18.70 22.10
N ARG A 84 0.34 19.41 21.96
CA ARG A 84 1.25 19.29 20.81
C ARG A 84 1.71 17.86 20.57
N VAL A 85 1.86 17.07 21.64
CA VAL A 85 2.24 15.67 21.55
C VAL A 85 1.12 14.90 20.86
N ARG A 86 -0.11 15.01 21.38
CA ARG A 86 -1.30 14.35 20.80
C ARG A 86 -1.57 14.77 19.35
N PHE A 87 -1.42 16.06 19.02
CA PHE A 87 -1.55 16.53 17.64
C PHE A 87 -0.55 15.85 16.70
N GLY A 88 0.73 15.78 17.10
CA GLY A 88 1.77 15.12 16.31
C GLY A 88 1.48 13.65 16.03
N TRP A 89 0.89 12.95 17.01
CA TRP A 89 0.45 11.56 16.83
C TRP A 89 -0.68 11.42 15.82
N VAL A 90 -1.73 12.24 15.92
CA VAL A 90 -2.87 12.20 14.97
C VAL A 90 -2.40 12.47 13.54
N ILE A 91 -1.54 13.47 13.34
CA ILE A 91 -0.97 13.76 12.02
C ILE A 91 -0.15 12.58 11.49
N LYS A 92 0.65 11.94 12.35
CA LYS A 92 1.43 10.74 11.99
C LYS A 92 0.51 9.58 11.58
N GLU A 93 -0.55 9.32 12.34
CA GLU A 93 -1.51 8.25 12.04
C GLU A 93 -2.26 8.50 10.73
N MET A 94 -2.73 9.74 10.50
CA MET A 94 -3.33 10.14 9.22
C MET A 94 -2.35 9.96 8.04
N ALA A 95 -1.08 10.29 8.24
CA ALA A 95 -0.05 10.12 7.20
C ALA A 95 0.20 8.63 6.89
N GLN A 96 0.26 7.77 7.90
CA GLN A 96 0.42 6.32 7.70
C GLN A 96 -0.79 5.71 6.98
N LEU A 97 -2.01 6.13 7.32
CA LEU A 97 -3.22 5.69 6.63
C LEU A 97 -3.23 6.07 5.14
N ARG A 98 -2.85 7.32 4.83
CA ARG A 98 -2.72 7.78 3.44
C ARG A 98 -1.62 7.02 2.70
N ALA A 99 -0.52 6.72 3.36
CA ALA A 99 0.54 5.92 2.77
C ALA A 99 0.07 4.50 2.41
N LEU A 100 -0.81 3.87 3.21
CA LEU A 100 -1.41 2.58 2.84
C LEU A 100 -2.22 2.63 1.55
N LEU A 101 -2.96 3.71 1.31
CA LEU A 101 -3.68 3.90 0.03
C LEU A 101 -2.68 4.03 -1.14
N GLY A 102 -1.59 4.77 -0.94
CA GLY A 102 -0.53 4.86 -1.94
C GLY A 102 0.14 3.52 -2.22
N VAL A 103 0.35 2.69 -1.20
CA VAL A 103 0.84 1.31 -1.36
C VAL A 103 -0.14 0.47 -2.16
N ARG A 104 -1.43 0.55 -1.84
CA ARG A 104 -2.48 -0.19 -2.54
C ARG A 104 -2.50 0.11 -4.02
N GLU A 105 -2.41 1.39 -4.37
CA GLU A 105 -2.28 1.80 -5.76
C GLU A 105 -1.06 1.17 -6.45
N GLN A 106 0.10 1.14 -5.79
CA GLN A 106 1.32 0.56 -6.38
C GLN A 106 1.25 -0.96 -6.54
N VAL A 107 0.58 -1.66 -5.61
CA VAL A 107 0.32 -3.10 -5.73
C VAL A 107 -0.67 -3.36 -6.86
N ASP A 108 -1.75 -2.59 -6.95
CA ASP A 108 -2.71 -2.72 -8.05
C ASP A 108 -2.05 -2.46 -9.41
N LEU A 109 -1.15 -1.48 -9.52
CA LEU A 109 -0.38 -1.22 -10.74
C LEU A 109 0.58 -2.37 -11.08
N LEU A 110 1.29 -2.90 -10.10
CA LEU A 110 2.16 -4.08 -10.27
C LEU A 110 1.37 -5.25 -10.84
N LEU A 111 0.25 -5.58 -10.20
CA LEU A 111 -0.58 -6.72 -10.58
C LEU A 111 -1.25 -6.52 -11.95
N ARG A 112 -1.65 -5.28 -12.28
CA ARG A 112 -2.15 -4.94 -13.62
C ARG A 112 -1.11 -5.14 -14.70
N GLY A 113 0.16 -4.84 -14.41
CA GLY A 113 1.29 -5.07 -15.32
C GLY A 113 1.54 -6.56 -15.61
N LEU A 114 1.03 -7.47 -14.78
CA LEU A 114 1.20 -8.92 -14.90
C LEU A 114 -0.04 -9.65 -15.45
N ARG A 115 -1.07 -8.91 -15.90
CA ARG A 115 -2.31 -9.49 -16.41
C ARG A 115 -2.02 -10.40 -17.61
N GLY A 116 -2.28 -11.70 -17.44
CA GLY A 116 -2.02 -12.75 -18.42
C GLY A 116 -1.01 -13.81 -17.94
N GLU A 117 -0.15 -13.48 -16.97
CA GLU A 117 0.87 -14.39 -16.42
C GLU A 117 0.60 -14.79 -14.95
N ALA A 118 -0.10 -13.94 -14.18
CA ALA A 118 -0.42 -14.20 -12.79
C ALA A 118 -1.93 -14.38 -12.57
N VAL A 119 -2.33 -15.38 -11.79
CA VAL A 119 -3.70 -15.53 -11.26
C VAL A 119 -3.72 -14.89 -9.88
N VAL A 120 -4.49 -13.81 -9.72
CA VAL A 120 -4.49 -13.05 -8.47
C VAL A 120 -5.93 -12.79 -8.04
N GLY A 121 -6.34 -13.43 -6.94
CA GLY A 121 -7.59 -13.15 -6.23
C GLY A 121 -7.42 -12.09 -5.15
N ALA A 122 -8.51 -11.76 -4.45
CA ALA A 122 -8.52 -10.71 -3.42
C ALA A 122 -7.65 -11.04 -2.18
N ALA A 123 -7.54 -12.33 -1.83
CA ALA A 123 -6.67 -12.79 -0.75
C ALA A 123 -5.18 -12.58 -1.11
N GLU A 124 -4.83 -12.84 -2.36
CA GLU A 124 -3.50 -12.65 -2.92
C GLU A 124 -3.12 -11.17 -2.97
N VAL A 125 -4.06 -10.26 -3.25
CA VAL A 125 -3.81 -8.80 -3.16
C VAL A 125 -3.47 -8.39 -1.72
N THR A 126 -4.20 -8.93 -0.74
CA THR A 126 -4.00 -8.62 0.68
C THR A 126 -2.63 -9.11 1.16
N GLU A 127 -2.26 -10.33 0.77
CA GLU A 127 -0.93 -10.87 1.08
C GLU A 127 0.16 -10.08 0.34
N MET A 128 -0.06 -9.75 -0.94
CA MET A 128 0.87 -8.98 -1.76
C MET A 128 1.15 -7.59 -1.18
N MET A 129 0.13 -6.93 -0.63
CA MET A 129 0.30 -5.68 0.14
C MET A 129 1.29 -5.87 1.30
N GLY A 130 1.13 -6.94 2.07
CA GLY A 130 2.01 -7.26 3.19
C GLY A 130 3.44 -7.51 2.73
N GLN A 131 3.61 -8.33 1.71
CA GLN A 131 4.92 -8.65 1.12
C GLN A 131 5.61 -7.42 0.54
N PHE A 132 4.86 -6.54 -0.14
CA PHE A 132 5.41 -5.30 -0.71
C PHE A 132 5.87 -4.34 0.39
N ILE A 133 5.06 -4.13 1.44
CA ILE A 133 5.44 -3.29 2.59
C ILE A 133 6.68 -3.86 3.29
N ALA A 134 6.73 -5.18 3.48
CA ALA A 134 7.87 -5.85 4.10
C ALA A 134 9.15 -5.69 3.27
N LEU A 135 9.07 -5.86 1.96
CA LEU A 135 10.18 -5.67 1.04
C LEU A 135 10.69 -4.23 1.07
N CYS A 136 9.79 -3.24 1.00
CA CYS A 136 10.18 -1.82 1.05
C CYS A 136 10.77 -1.41 2.42
N GLY A 137 10.41 -2.09 3.51
CA GLY A 137 10.96 -1.86 4.85
C GLY A 137 12.24 -2.67 5.16
N MET A 138 12.66 -3.57 4.28
CA MET A 138 13.77 -4.49 4.50
C MET A 138 15.13 -3.81 4.43
N ARG A 139 15.98 -4.04 5.43
CA ARG A 139 17.38 -3.58 5.40
C ARG A 139 18.22 -4.53 4.55
N GLY A 140 18.96 -3.99 3.59
CA GLY A 140 19.88 -4.78 2.77
C GLY A 140 19.17 -5.81 1.90
N ALA A 141 18.10 -5.41 1.20
CA ALA A 141 17.36 -6.31 0.33
C ALA A 141 18.27 -6.90 -0.75
N GLU A 142 18.18 -8.21 -0.94
CA GLU A 142 18.95 -8.97 -1.92
C GLU A 142 18.07 -9.40 -3.10
N VAL A 143 18.72 -9.90 -4.16
CA VAL A 143 18.03 -10.41 -5.35
C VAL A 143 17.03 -11.50 -4.99
N ASP A 144 17.41 -12.37 -4.06
CA ASP A 144 16.58 -13.50 -3.61
C ASP A 144 15.29 -13.03 -2.93
N ASP A 145 15.31 -11.88 -2.24
CA ASP A 145 14.12 -11.30 -1.62
C ASP A 145 13.12 -10.83 -2.66
N VAL A 146 13.60 -10.19 -3.74
CA VAL A 146 12.75 -9.77 -4.88
C VAL A 146 12.21 -11.01 -5.62
N GLN A 147 13.04 -12.04 -5.79
CA GLN A 147 12.64 -13.32 -6.41
C GLN A 147 11.60 -14.09 -5.58
N ARG A 148 11.54 -13.91 -4.26
CA ARG A 148 10.46 -14.51 -3.45
C ARG A 148 9.10 -13.98 -3.87
N LEU A 149 8.97 -12.69 -4.19
CA LEU A 149 7.72 -12.10 -4.65
C LEU A 149 7.35 -12.58 -6.06
N GLU A 150 8.34 -12.71 -6.96
CA GLU A 150 8.16 -13.33 -8.28
C GLU A 150 7.54 -14.74 -8.15
N ARG A 151 8.15 -15.58 -7.30
CA ARG A 151 7.70 -16.96 -7.04
C ARG A 151 6.32 -17.00 -6.40
N PHE A 152 6.05 -16.10 -5.46
CA PHE A 152 4.75 -15.97 -4.81
C PHE A 152 3.63 -15.70 -5.83
N LEU A 153 3.88 -14.83 -6.81
CA LEU A 153 2.92 -14.52 -7.88
C LEU A 153 2.86 -15.59 -8.97
N GLY A 154 3.70 -16.62 -8.89
CA GLY A 154 3.70 -17.73 -9.83
C GLY A 154 4.16 -17.36 -11.25
N VAL A 155 4.96 -16.29 -11.40
CA VAL A 155 5.46 -15.84 -12.71
C VAL A 155 6.53 -16.83 -13.20
N ARG A 156 6.24 -17.54 -14.30
CA ARG A 156 7.08 -18.65 -14.77
C ARG A 156 7.89 -18.32 -16.02
N SER A 157 7.31 -17.56 -16.94
CA SER A 157 7.95 -17.28 -18.23
C SER A 157 9.12 -16.30 -18.04
N ALA A 158 10.18 -16.44 -18.84
CA ALA A 158 11.31 -15.52 -18.77
C ALA A 158 10.90 -14.07 -19.09
N VAL A 159 9.98 -13.91 -20.06
CA VAL A 159 9.37 -12.63 -20.43
C VAL A 159 8.56 -12.05 -19.26
N GLY A 160 7.73 -12.87 -18.62
CA GLY A 160 6.93 -12.50 -17.45
C GLY A 160 7.78 -12.09 -16.27
N LYS A 161 8.90 -12.79 -16.02
CA LYS A 161 9.86 -12.40 -14.98
C LYS A 161 10.48 -11.04 -15.27
N ALA A 162 10.90 -10.78 -16.51
CA ALA A 162 11.40 -9.47 -16.90
C ALA A 162 10.33 -8.37 -16.71
N GLN A 163 9.09 -8.63 -17.12
CA GLN A 163 7.95 -7.73 -16.90
C GLN A 163 7.69 -7.49 -15.41
N PHE A 164 7.75 -8.53 -14.57
CA PHE A 164 7.62 -8.43 -13.12
C PHE A 164 8.68 -7.51 -12.52
N TYR A 165 9.97 -7.72 -12.86
CA TYR A 165 11.05 -6.90 -12.31
C TYR A 165 10.97 -5.44 -12.78
N GLN A 166 10.52 -5.19 -14.00
CA GLN A 166 10.24 -3.84 -14.48
C GLN A 166 9.07 -3.20 -13.72
N ALA A 167 7.97 -3.92 -13.56
CA ALA A 167 6.78 -3.43 -12.88
C ALA A 167 7.04 -3.14 -11.40
N ILE A 168 7.69 -4.05 -10.67
CA ILE A 168 8.01 -3.85 -9.25
C ILE A 168 8.99 -2.69 -9.06
N THR A 169 9.94 -2.50 -9.97
CA THR A 169 10.85 -1.34 -9.97
C THR A 169 10.06 -0.02 -10.09
N GLN A 170 9.07 0.04 -10.99
CA GLN A 170 8.22 1.23 -11.12
C GLN A 170 7.35 1.47 -9.88
N SER A 171 6.76 0.41 -9.31
CA SER A 171 5.99 0.49 -8.07
C SER A 171 6.84 0.99 -6.90
N ILE A 172 8.06 0.47 -6.71
CA ILE A 172 9.01 0.94 -5.68
C ILE A 172 9.40 2.41 -5.90
N ARG A 173 9.53 2.86 -7.15
CA ARG A 173 9.88 4.26 -7.44
C ARG A 173 8.76 5.24 -7.08
N ARG A 174 7.51 4.79 -7.13
CA ARG A 174 6.31 5.60 -6.84
C ARG A 174 5.79 5.40 -5.41
N ALA A 175 6.32 4.41 -4.70
CA ALA A 175 5.88 4.09 -3.36
C ALA A 175 6.12 5.27 -2.38
N PRO A 176 5.22 5.46 -1.39
CA PRO A 176 5.40 6.47 -0.36
C PRO A 176 6.75 6.35 0.35
N LEU A 177 7.46 7.48 0.49
CA LEU A 177 8.81 7.51 1.08
C LEU A 177 8.87 6.95 2.50
N VAL A 178 7.77 7.06 3.25
CA VAL A 178 7.63 6.56 4.62
C VAL A 178 7.74 5.03 4.74
N LEU A 179 7.64 4.27 3.64
CA LEU A 179 7.94 2.84 3.63
C LEU A 179 9.43 2.53 3.80
N PHE A 180 10.28 3.45 3.36
CA PHE A 180 11.73 3.28 3.40
C PHE A 180 12.27 3.94 4.66
N ARG A 181 13.28 3.31 5.25
CA ARG A 181 14.01 3.86 6.40
C ARG A 181 14.81 5.11 6.00
N ASN A 182 15.42 5.05 4.83
CA ASN A 182 16.21 6.13 4.23
C ASN A 182 16.34 5.91 2.71
N ASP A 183 16.88 6.91 2.01
CA ASP A 183 17.06 6.86 0.56
C ASP A 183 18.06 5.77 0.14
N GLU A 184 19.10 5.53 0.93
CA GLU A 184 20.11 4.50 0.67
C GLU A 184 19.49 3.10 0.58
N GLN A 185 18.63 2.74 1.54
CA GLN A 185 17.92 1.45 1.53
C GLN A 185 17.04 1.30 0.29
N ARG A 186 16.37 2.37 -0.14
CA ARG A 186 15.59 2.37 -1.38
C ARG A 186 16.49 2.13 -2.60
N LEU A 187 17.66 2.75 -2.65
CA LEU A 187 18.63 2.54 -3.73
C LEU A 187 19.16 1.10 -3.75
N ILE A 188 19.44 0.52 -2.58
CA ILE A 188 19.85 -0.89 -2.44
C ILE A 188 18.76 -1.83 -3.00
N LEU A 189 17.50 -1.62 -2.62
CA LEU A 189 16.39 -2.42 -3.13
C LEU A 189 16.22 -2.27 -4.65
N LEU A 190 16.37 -1.06 -5.19
CA LEU A 190 16.33 -0.83 -6.64
C LEU A 190 17.48 -1.53 -7.36
N ALA A 191 18.69 -1.56 -6.78
CA ALA A 191 19.83 -2.28 -7.33
C ALA A 191 19.59 -3.81 -7.33
N ALA A 192 18.99 -4.35 -6.26
CA ALA A 192 18.58 -5.75 -6.20
C ALA A 192 17.54 -6.09 -7.29
N CYS A 193 16.55 -5.21 -7.51
CA CYS A 193 15.57 -5.38 -8.58
C CYS A 193 16.23 -5.37 -9.97
N GLN A 194 17.20 -4.48 -10.20
CA GLN A 194 17.95 -4.43 -11.46
C GLN A 194 18.76 -5.70 -11.68
N SER A 195 19.47 -6.17 -10.66
CA SER A 195 20.23 -7.43 -10.74
C SER A 195 19.32 -8.64 -11.03
N ALA A 196 18.10 -8.64 -10.50
CA ALA A 196 17.10 -9.67 -10.79
C ALA A 196 16.61 -9.60 -12.25
N LEU A 197 16.37 -8.39 -12.76
CA LEU A 197 16.01 -8.14 -14.16
C LEU A 197 17.10 -8.61 -15.12
N ASP A 198 18.36 -8.27 -14.85
CA ASP A 198 19.49 -8.66 -15.69
C ASP A 198 19.63 -10.19 -15.76
N ARG A 199 19.44 -10.89 -14.63
CA ARG A 199 19.40 -12.36 -14.58
C ARG A 199 18.25 -12.93 -15.42
N ALA A 200 17.06 -12.33 -15.36
CA ALA A 200 15.90 -12.79 -16.12
C ALA A 200 16.11 -12.63 -17.63
N ILE A 201 16.69 -11.51 -18.06
CA ILE A 201 17.04 -11.26 -19.47
C ILE A 201 18.14 -12.22 -19.93
N GLY A 202 19.18 -12.44 -19.13
CA GLY A 202 20.25 -13.38 -19.47
C GLY A 202 19.75 -14.81 -19.67
N ALA A 203 18.89 -15.30 -18.79
CA ALA A 203 18.29 -16.64 -18.91
C ALA A 203 17.37 -16.77 -20.15
N GLU A 204 16.74 -15.68 -20.57
CA GLU A 204 15.92 -15.64 -21.78
C GLU A 204 16.77 -15.78 -23.05
N GLN A 205 17.90 -15.07 -23.10
CA GLN A 205 18.85 -15.12 -24.21
C GLN A 205 19.52 -16.49 -24.33
N GLU A 206 19.93 -17.10 -23.21
CA GLU A 206 20.53 -18.44 -23.19
C GLU A 206 19.55 -19.50 -23.75
N ASN A 207 18.29 -19.46 -23.34
CA ASN A 207 17.25 -20.35 -23.86
C ASN A 207 17.00 -20.16 -25.37
N ARG A 208 17.09 -18.93 -25.89
CA ARG A 208 16.97 -18.68 -27.34
C ARG A 208 18.12 -19.32 -28.11
N VAL A 209 19.36 -19.13 -27.65
CA VAL A 209 20.56 -19.69 -28.30
C VAL A 209 20.51 -21.22 -28.33
N VAL A 210 20.09 -21.86 -27.24
CA VAL A 210 19.96 -23.33 -27.17
C VAL A 210 18.88 -23.85 -28.12
N ASN A 211 17.74 -23.17 -28.22
CA ASN A 211 16.65 -23.54 -29.13
C ASN A 211 17.05 -23.35 -30.60
N GLU A 212 17.75 -22.27 -30.94
CA GLU A 212 18.26 -22.03 -32.30
C GLU A 212 19.31 -23.09 -32.69
N ALA A 213 20.17 -23.51 -31.77
CA ALA A 213 21.14 -24.57 -32.02
C ALA A 213 20.49 -25.96 -32.25
N HIS A 214 19.33 -26.23 -31.64
CA HIS A 214 18.58 -27.47 -31.85
C HIS A 214 17.81 -27.54 -33.18
N TYR A 215 17.57 -26.41 -33.85
CA TYR A 215 16.88 -26.36 -35.14
C TYR A 215 17.83 -26.42 -36.35
N VAL A 216 19.15 -26.41 -36.13
CA VAL A 216 20.18 -26.41 -37.18
C VAL A 216 20.95 -27.74 -37.24
N GLY A 217 20.57 -28.74 -36.44
CA GLY A 217 21.10 -30.12 -36.49
C GLY A 217 20.12 -31.09 -37.13
#